data_AF-A0A2T5BB76-F1
#
_entry.id   AF-A0A2T5BB76-F1
#
_cell.length_a   1.000
_cell.length_b   1.000
_cell.length_c   1.000
_cell.angle_alpha   90.00
_cell.angle_beta   90.00
_cell.angle_gamma   90.00
#
_symmetry.space_group_name_H-M   'P 1'
#
loop_
_entity.id
_entity.type
_entity.pdbx_description
1 polymer ?
#
loop_
_entity_poly.entity_id
_entity_poly.type
_entity_poly.pdbx_seq_one_letter_code
_entity_poly.pdbx_strand_id
1 'polypeptide(L)'
;MHSFRSIFLATAAIAVTGMMLVFAASLGLALAGIAVVVMLGSWISAKLQPAPVRAKVYARANRAGQREPRVWNDGRGTIIDL
;
A
#
# COMPACT_ATOMS: atom_id res chain seq x y z
N MET A 1 -34.90 -17.79 44.84
CA MET A 1 -33.63 -17.07 44.63
C MET A 1 -32.87 -17.48 43.36
N HIS A 2 -33.10 -18.67 42.79
CA HIS A 2 -32.37 -19.14 41.60
C HIS A 2 -32.74 -18.38 40.31
N SER A 3 -34.02 -18.10 40.11
CA SER A 3 -34.56 -17.47 38.90
C SER A 3 -34.09 -16.03 38.69
N PHE A 4 -33.95 -15.24 39.76
CA PHE A 4 -33.44 -13.86 39.67
C PHE A 4 -31.97 -13.81 39.27
N ARG A 5 -31.15 -14.73 39.80
CA ARG A 5 -29.74 -14.84 39.44
C ARG A 5 -29.57 -15.28 37.99
N SER A 6 -30.36 -16.25 37.52
CA SER A 6 -30.29 -16.70 36.13
C SER A 6 -30.74 -15.61 35.14
N ILE A 7 -31.77 -14.84 35.47
CA ILE A 7 -32.21 -13.71 34.62
C ILE A 7 -31.11 -12.64 34.57
N PHE A 8 -30.56 -12.25 35.72
CA PHE A 8 -29.48 -11.26 35.76
C PHE A 8 -28.26 -11.70 34.95
N LEU A 9 -27.83 -12.96 35.10
CA LEU A 9 -26.70 -13.52 34.34
C LEU A 9 -26.99 -13.57 32.83
N ALA A 10 -28.20 -13.95 32.42
CA ALA A 10 -28.60 -13.95 31.02
C ALA A 10 -28.58 -12.53 30.43
N THR A 11 -29.14 -11.55 31.15
CA THR A 11 -29.10 -10.15 30.72
C THR A 11 -27.68 -9.61 30.65
N ALA A 12 -26.82 -9.93 31.63
CA ALA A 12 -25.42 -9.54 31.62
C ALA A 12 -24.66 -10.16 30.44
N ALA A 13 -24.89 -11.44 30.13
CA ALA A 13 -24.29 -12.11 28.99
C ALA A 13 -24.69 -11.47 27.65
N ILE A 14 -25.97 -11.11 27.50
CA ILE A 14 -26.47 -10.41 26.31
C ILE A 14 -25.82 -9.03 26.21
N ALA A 15 -25.74 -8.28 27.32
CA ALA A 15 -25.11 -6.96 27.34
C ALA A 15 -23.64 -7.01 26.95
N VAL A 16 -22.87 -7.96 27.52
CA VAL A 16 -21.44 -8.16 27.19
C VAL A 16 -21.29 -8.55 25.71
N THR A 17 -22.12 -9.46 25.21
CA THR A 17 -22.08 -9.88 23.81
C THR A 17 -22.36 -8.70 22.88
N GLY A 18 -23.39 -7.90 23.18
CA GLY A 18 -23.70 -6.68 22.44
C GLY A 18 -22.56 -5.67 22.47
N MET A 19 -21.94 -5.47 23.62
CA MET A 19 -20.78 -4.59 23.77
C MET A 19 -19.60 -5.05 22.92
N MET A 20 -19.30 -6.36 22.91
CA MET A 20 -18.24 -6.93 22.08
C MET A 20 -18.52 -6.79 20.59
N LEU A 21 -19.79 -6.93 20.17
CA LEU A 21 -20.19 -6.75 18.79
C LEU A 21 -20.00 -5.30 18.33
N VAL A 22 -20.45 -4.33 19.12
CA VAL A 22 -20.26 -2.90 18.82
C VAL A 22 -18.77 -2.55 18.81
N PHE A 23 -17.99 -3.09 19.73
CA PHE A 23 -16.55 -2.90 19.77
C PHE A 23 -15.86 -3.45 18.52
N ALA A 24 -16.18 -4.68 18.12
CA ALA A 24 -15.64 -5.28 16.91
C ALA A 24 -16.02 -4.48 15.65
N ALA A 25 -17.28 -4.05 15.56
CA ALA A 25 -17.75 -3.19 14.47
C ALA A 25 -17.00 -1.84 14.44
N SER A 26 -16.75 -1.22 15.60
CA SER A 26 -15.97 0.01 15.71
C SER A 26 -14.54 -0.18 15.24
N LEU A 27 -13.91 -1.30 15.58
CA LEU A 27 -12.56 -1.61 15.13
C LEU A 27 -12.51 -1.80 13.61
N GLY A 28 -13.49 -2.51 13.04
CA GLY A 28 -13.64 -2.64 11.59
C GLY A 28 -13.84 -1.29 10.89
N LEU A 29 -14.69 -0.43 11.46
CA LEU A 29 -14.93 0.92 10.93
C LEU A 29 -13.68 1.79 11.00
N ALA A 30 -12.90 1.70 12.07
CA ALA A 30 -11.63 2.43 12.21
C ALA A 30 -10.61 2.01 11.13
N LEU A 31 -10.44 0.70 10.93
CA LEU A 31 -9.56 0.16 9.88
C LEU A 31 -10.02 0.57 8.47
N ALA A 32 -11.33 0.49 8.21
CA ALA A 32 -11.90 0.95 6.95
C ALA A 32 -11.65 2.46 6.74
N GLY A 33 -11.83 3.27 7.77
CA GLY A 33 -11.54 4.70 7.74
C GLY A 33 -10.08 5.00 7.41
N ILE A 34 -9.14 4.31 8.06
CA ILE A 34 -7.69 4.45 7.76
C ILE A 34 -7.42 4.07 6.30
N ALA A 35 -7.95 2.94 5.83
CA ALA A 35 -7.77 2.50 4.45
C ALA A 35 -8.29 3.55 3.44
N VAL A 36 -9.47 4.14 3.69
CA VAL A 36 -10.04 5.21 2.86
C VAL A 36 -9.12 6.42 2.81
N VAL A 37 -8.60 6.88 3.95
CA VAL A 37 -7.68 8.04 4.00
C VAL A 37 -6.40 7.76 3.21
N VAL A 38 -5.82 6.57 3.38
CA VAL A 38 -4.61 6.16 2.65
C VAL A 38 -4.87 6.07 1.14
N MET A 39 -5.97 5.47 0.72
CA MET A 39 -6.35 5.37 -0.70
C MET A 39 -6.61 6.75 -1.31
N LEU A 40 -7.27 7.64 -0.59
CA LEU A 40 -7.54 8.99 -1.08
C LEU A 40 -6.24 9.80 -1.18
N GLY A 41 -5.37 9.71 -0.16
CA GLY A 41 -4.06 10.36 -0.17
C GLY A 41 -3.16 9.85 -1.29
N SER A 42 -3.14 8.54 -1.54
CA SER A 42 -2.35 7.96 -2.64
C SER A 42 -2.90 8.35 -4.01
N TRP A 43 -4.22 8.42 -4.17
CA TRP A 43 -4.85 8.88 -5.41
C TRP A 43 -4.52 10.35 -5.71
N ILE A 44 -4.64 11.23 -4.69
CA ILE A 44 -4.25 12.64 -4.81
C ILE A 44 -2.75 12.75 -5.13
N SER A 45 -1.90 12.00 -4.42
CA SER A 45 -0.46 11.99 -4.66
C SER A 45 -0.13 11.57 -6.09
N ALA A 46 -0.76 10.51 -6.61
CA ALA A 46 -0.57 10.04 -7.99
C ALA A 46 -1.00 11.08 -9.04
N LYS A 47 -2.02 11.90 -8.75
CA LYS A 47 -2.42 13.02 -9.61
C LYS A 47 -1.42 14.17 -9.60
N LEU A 48 -0.73 14.38 -8.48
CA LEU A 48 0.27 15.44 -8.31
C LEU A 48 1.68 15.01 -8.74
N GLN A 49 1.92 13.71 -8.90
CA GLN A 49 3.21 13.21 -9.37
C GLN A 49 3.49 13.75 -10.78
N PRO A 50 4.64 14.41 -11.00
CA PRO A 50 5.07 14.82 -12.33
C PRO A 50 5.12 13.58 -13.23
N ALA A 51 4.69 13.74 -14.49
CA ALA A 51 4.79 12.66 -15.47
C ALA A 51 6.22 12.10 -15.41
N PRO A 52 6.40 10.78 -15.18
CA PRO A 52 7.72 10.20 -15.07
C PRO A 52 8.46 10.53 -16.35
N VAL A 53 9.47 11.38 -16.24
CA VAL A 53 10.36 11.70 -17.35
C VAL A 53 11.12 10.42 -17.58
N ARG A 54 10.62 9.59 -18.50
CA ARG A 54 11.42 8.51 -19.06
C ARG A 54 12.68 9.19 -19.55
N ALA A 55 13.81 8.84 -18.98
CA ALA A 55 15.09 9.14 -19.58
C ALA A 55 15.01 8.54 -20.97
N LYS A 56 14.66 9.36 -21.96
CA LYS A 56 14.96 9.06 -23.34
C LYS A 56 16.47 9.03 -23.32
N VAL A 57 17.04 7.83 -23.18
CA VAL A 57 18.31 7.56 -23.81
C VAL A 57 18.02 7.96 -25.23
N TYR A 58 18.49 9.15 -25.61
CA TYR A 58 18.49 9.56 -26.98
C TYR A 58 19.34 8.49 -27.62
N ALA A 59 18.68 7.46 -28.16
CA ALA A 59 19.17 6.74 -29.30
C ALA A 59 19.36 7.83 -30.35
N ARG A 60 20.52 8.47 -30.26
CA ARG A 60 21.12 9.27 -31.32
C ARG A 60 21.55 8.25 -32.37
N ALA A 61 20.59 7.47 -32.86
CA ALA A 61 20.73 6.46 -33.89
C ALA A 61 20.95 7.11 -35.27
N ASN A 62 21.38 8.37 -35.31
CA ASN A 62 21.56 9.16 -36.53
C ASN A 62 22.64 10.25 -36.40
N ARG A 63 23.69 10.04 -35.59
CA ARG A 63 24.99 10.70 -35.88
C ARG A 63 25.96 9.65 -36.38
N ALA A 64 26.17 9.65 -37.69
CA ALA A 64 27.25 8.91 -38.35
C ALA A 64 28.57 9.21 -37.63
N GLY A 65 29.09 8.23 -36.89
CA GLY A 65 30.41 8.31 -36.26
C GLY A 65 30.51 8.03 -34.76
N GLN A 66 29.41 7.84 -34.01
CA GLN A 66 29.51 7.39 -32.61
C GLN A 66 29.35 5.87 -32.54
N ARG A 67 30.45 5.19 -32.16
CA ARG A 67 30.53 3.75 -32.00
C ARG A 67 29.46 3.28 -31.01
N GLU A 68 28.86 2.14 -31.32
CA GLU A 68 27.89 1.47 -30.45
C GLU A 68 28.53 1.21 -29.08
N PRO A 69 27.92 1.64 -27.96
CA PRO A 69 28.48 1.40 -26.63
C PRO A 69 28.65 -0.10 -26.41
N ARG A 70 29.90 -0.56 -26.37
CA ARG A 70 30.16 -1.98 -26.13
C ARG A 70 30.16 -2.22 -24.62
N VAL A 71 29.29 -3.15 -24.22
CA VAL A 71 29.19 -3.61 -22.85
C VAL A 71 29.62 -5.07 -22.82
N TRP A 72 30.67 -5.36 -22.06
CA TRP A 72 31.04 -6.75 -21.78
C TRP A 72 31.46 -6.91 -20.31
N ASN A 73 31.38 -8.15 -19.85
CA ASN A 73 31.77 -8.54 -18.51
C ASN A 73 33.12 -9.28 -18.60
N ASP A 74 34.11 -8.84 -17.83
CA ASP A 74 35.47 -9.40 -17.83
C ASP A 74 35.69 -10.45 -16.71
N GLY A 75 34.63 -10.83 -15.99
CA GLY A 75 34.67 -11.75 -14.86
C GLY A 75 35.04 -11.08 -13.52
N ARG A 76 35.39 -9.79 -13.52
CA ARG A 76 35.60 -8.95 -12.32
C ARG A 76 34.61 -7.80 -12.23
N GLY A 77 33.96 -7.45 -13.33
CA GLY A 77 32.87 -6.47 -13.39
C GLY A 77 32.35 -6.26 -14.81
N THR A 78 31.31 -5.42 -14.92
CA THR A 78 30.76 -4.98 -16.20
C THR A 78 31.46 -3.70 -16.63
N ILE A 79 32.07 -3.70 -17.81
CA ILE A 79 32.71 -2.53 -18.40
C ILE A 79 31.78 -1.94 -19.47
N ILE A 80 31.62 -0.61 -19.44
CA ILE A 80 30.85 0.15 -20.41
C ILE A 80 31.81 1.10 -21.10
N ASP A 81 32.07 0.87 -22.39
CA ASP A 81 32.87 1.73 -23.25
C ASP A 81 31.91 2.73 -23.95
N LEU A 82 32.05 4.03 -23.65
CA LEU A 82 31.16 5.11 -24.10
C LEU A 82 31.86 6.05 -25.08
#